data_AF-A0A967LX47-F1
#
_entry.id   AF-A0A967LX47-F1
#
_cell.length_a   1.000
_cell.length_b   1.000
_cell.length_c   1.000
_cell.angle_alpha   90.00
_cell.angle_beta   90.00
_cell.angle_gamma   90.00
#
_symmetry.space_group_name_H-M   'P 1'
#
loop_
_entity.id
_entity.type
_entity.pdbx_description
1 polymer ?
#
loop_
_entity_poly.entity_id
_entity_poly.type
_entity_poly.pdbx_seq_one_letter_code
_entity_poly.pdbx_strand_id
1 'polypeptide(L)' 'MSSALLENRICLITGSSRGIGLGVARVFAENGASVILHGRDENVLR' A
#
# COMPACT_ATOMS: atom_id res chain seq x y z
N MET A 1 -13.52 17.21 -11.69
CA MET A 1 -13.20 15.93 -11.02
C MET A 1 -11.84 16.11 -10.35
N SER A 2 -11.73 15.89 -9.05
CA SER A 2 -10.41 15.88 -8.39
C SER A 2 -9.78 14.52 -8.63
N SER A 3 -8.57 14.52 -9.17
CA SER A 3 -7.70 13.34 -9.21
C SER A 3 -7.42 12.84 -7.79
N ALA A 4 -7.25 11.53 -7.60
CA ALA A 4 -6.91 10.96 -6.30
C ALA A 4 -5.49 11.40 -5.89
N LEU A 5 -5.24 11.63 -4.60
CA LEU A 5 -4.01 12.28 -4.12
C LEU A 5 -2.71 11.61 -4.60
N LEU A 6 -2.73 10.29 -4.79
CA LEU A 6 -1.59 9.46 -5.19
C LEU A 6 -1.79 8.77 -6.54
N GLU A 7 -2.68 9.30 -7.38
CA GLU A 7 -2.94 8.75 -8.70
C GLU A 7 -1.65 8.66 -9.55
N ASN A 8 -1.48 7.54 -10.27
CA ASN A 8 -0.29 7.24 -11.08
C ASN A 8 1.04 7.17 -10.30
N ARG A 9 1.00 6.95 -8.98
CA ARG A 9 2.21 6.72 -8.16
C ARG A 9 2.37 5.24 -7.85
N ILE A 10 3.63 4.76 -7.87
CA ILE A 10 4.01 3.44 -7.38
C ILE A 10 4.64 3.60 -5.99
N CYS A 11 4.17 2.83 -5.01
CA CYS A 11 4.61 2.92 -3.62
C CYS A 11 5.04 1.56 -3.06
N LEU A 12 6.30 1.41 -2.69
CA LEU A 12 6.81 0.26 -1.94
C LEU A 12 6.62 0.48 -0.44
N ILE A 13 5.91 -0.43 0.23
CA ILE A 13 5.66 -0.36 1.67
C ILE A 13 6.25 -1.60 2.34
N THR A 14 7.32 -1.40 3.11
CA THR A 14 7.96 -2.45 3.90
C THR A 14 7.25 -2.65 5.24
N GLY A 15 7.32 -3.86 5.79
CA GLY A 15 6.62 -4.18 7.04
C GLY A 15 5.10 -4.15 6.89
N SER A 16 4.57 -4.35 5.68
CA SER A 16 3.15 -4.21 5.35
C SER A 16 2.29 -5.43 5.67
N SER A 17 2.85 -6.47 6.30
CA SER A 17 2.10 -7.68 6.68
C SER A 17 1.02 -7.43 7.74
N ARG A 18 1.13 -6.39 8.58
CA ARG A 18 0.18 -6.10 9.67
C ARG A 18 0.40 -4.72 10.29
N GLY A 19 -0.51 -4.33 11.18
CA GLY A 19 -0.40 -3.09 11.97
C GLY A 19 -0.33 -1.86 11.09
N ILE A 20 0.58 -0.93 11.43
CA ILE A 20 0.72 0.36 10.75
C ILE A 20 1.04 0.18 9.27
N GLY A 21 1.97 -0.71 8.91
CA GLY A 21 2.36 -0.92 7.51
C GLY A 21 1.19 -1.35 6.63
N LEU A 22 0.31 -2.22 7.14
CA LEU A 22 -0.92 -2.63 6.46
C LEU A 22 -1.93 -1.48 6.35
N GLY A 23 -2.07 -0.68 7.41
CA GLY A 23 -2.93 0.52 7.40
C GLY A 23 -2.49 1.54 6.36
N VAL A 24 -1.19 1.84 6.30
CA VAL A 24 -0.61 2.75 5.30
C VAL A 24 -0.84 2.22 3.88
N ALA A 25 -0.64 0.91 3.65
CA ALA A 25 -0.89 0.30 2.35
C ALA A 25 -2.34 0.46 1.87
N ARG A 26 -3.31 0.29 2.78
CA ARG A 26 -4.73 0.48 2.47
C ARG A 26 -5.04 1.93 2.10
N VAL A 27 -4.63 2.88 2.93
CA VAL A 27 -4.88 4.31 2.70
C VAL A 27 -4.21 4.78 1.40
N PHE A 28 -3.02 4.27 1.08
CA PHE A 28 -2.32 4.64 -0.16
C PHE A 28 -3.04 4.11 -1.40
N ALA A 29 -3.51 2.86 -1.35
CA ALA A 29 -4.31 2.29 -2.43
C ALA A 29 -5.64 3.02 -2.61
N GLU A 30 -6.33 3.38 -1.51
CA GLU A 30 -7.56 4.19 -1.53
C GLU A 30 -7.35 5.58 -2.15
N ASN A 31 -6.14 6.12 -2.04
CA ASN A 31 -5.76 7.40 -2.66
C ASN A 31 -5.18 7.24 -4.08
N GLY A 32 -5.31 6.08 -4.70
CA GLY A 32 -4.99 5.86 -6.12
C GLY A 32 -3.56 5.39 -6.42
N ALA A 33 -2.78 5.03 -5.40
CA ALA A 33 -1.44 4.48 -5.62
C ALA A 33 -1.49 3.01 -6.07
N SER A 34 -0.55 2.61 -6.93
CA SER A 34 -0.15 1.21 -7.11
C SER A 34 0.79 0.81 -5.98
N VAL A 35 0.33 -0.04 -5.07
CA VAL A 35 1.07 -0.39 -3.85
C VAL A 35 1.76 -1.75 -3.99
N ILE A 36 3.06 -1.79 -3.66
CA ILE A 36 3.84 -3.02 -3.52
C ILE A 36 3.98 -3.34 -2.03
N LEU A 37 3.47 -4.50 -1.63
CA LEU A 37 3.59 -4.99 -0.26
C LEU A 37 4.90 -5.77 -0.10
N HIS A 38 5.62 -5.53 0.99
CA HIS A 38 6.88 -6.18 1.31
C HIS A 38 6.92 -6.61 2.78
N GLY A 39 7.24 -7.88 2.99
CA GLY A 39 7.33 -8.53 4.28
C GLY A 39 8.02 -9.89 4.18
N ARG A 40 8.29 -10.52 5.32
CA ARG A 40 9.02 -11.80 5.39
C ARG A 40 8.21 -13.02 4.96
N ASP A 41 6.91 -13.01 5.26
CA ASP A 41 5.99 -14.12 4.97
C ASP A 41 5.01 -13.68 3.90
N GLU A 42 5.17 -14.23 2.70
CA GLU A 42 4.33 -13.94 1.55
C GLU A 42 2.87 -14.35 1.79
N ASN A 43 2.62 -15.39 2.59
CA ASN A 43 1.25 -15.86 2.84
C ASN A 43 0.41 -14.83 3.60
N VAL A 44 1.06 -13.92 4.33
CA VAL A 44 0.39 -12.82 5.05
C VAL A 44 0.16 -11.60 4.15
N LEU A 45 0.77 -11.55 2.96
CA LEU A 45 0.69 -10.43 2.01
C LEU A 45 -0.33 -10.65 0.87
N ARG A 46 -0.89 -11.86 0.78
CA ARG A 46 -1.85 -12.26 -0.26
C ARG A 46 -3.29 -11.98 0.16
#